data_AF-A0A2G4J7L3-F1
#
_entry.id   AF-A0A2G4J7L3-F1
#
_cell.length_a   1.000
_cell.length_b   1.000
_cell.length_c   1.000
_cell.angle_alpha   90.00
_cell.angle_beta   90.00
_cell.angle_gamma   90.00
#
_symmetry.space_group_name_H-M   'P 1'
#
loop_
_entity.id
_entity.type
_entity.pdbx_description
1 polymer ?
#
loop_
_entity_poly.entity_id
_entity_poly.type
_entity_poly.pdbx_seq_one_letter_code
_entity_poly.pdbx_strand_id
1 'polypeptide(L)' 'MTELETRFKAADKNGDGKLTHEEAKDGMPRVADAFNHLDAEKKGYVTLEQIKAVVIKSGG' A
#
# COMPACT_ATOMS: atom_id res chain seq x y z
N MET A 1 -11.43 4.82 -11.62
CA MET A 1 -11.11 4.72 -10.20
C MET A 1 -11.30 3.26 -9.81
N THR A 2 -10.20 2.55 -9.66
CA THR A 2 -10.22 1.18 -9.14
C THR A 2 -10.46 1.23 -7.62
N GLU A 3 -11.11 0.21 -7.06
CA GLU A 3 -11.35 0.16 -5.61
C GLU A 3 -10.05 0.25 -4.81
N LEU A 4 -8.94 -0.20 -5.41
CA LEU A 4 -7.61 -0.04 -4.86
C LEU A 4 -7.18 1.42 -4.69
N GLU A 5 -7.40 2.28 -5.68
CA GLU A 5 -7.05 3.70 -5.59
C GLU A 5 -7.85 4.42 -4.50
N THR A 6 -9.12 4.05 -4.34
CA THR A 6 -9.97 4.58 -3.26
C THR A 6 -9.46 4.15 -1.90
N ARG A 7 -9.11 2.87 -1.72
CA ARG A 7 -8.54 2.34 -0.47
C ARG A 7 -7.16 2.93 -0.19
N PHE A 8 -6.33 3.07 -1.22
CA PHE A 8 -5.03 3.72 -1.13
C PHE A 8 -5.18 5.16 -0.65
N LYS A 9 -6.04 5.96 -1.30
CA LYS A 9 -6.31 7.34 -0.88
C LYS A 9 -6.92 7.44 0.52
N ALA A 10 -7.72 6.46 0.94
CA ALA A 10 -8.29 6.44 2.28
C ALA A 10 -7.23 6.14 3.35
N ALA A 11 -6.21 5.35 2.99
CA ALA A 11 -5.09 5.02 3.84
C ALA A 11 -4.00 6.11 3.84
N ASP A 12 -3.76 6.77 2.70
CA ASP A 12 -2.81 7.88 2.51
C ASP A 12 -3.32 9.13 3.25
N LYS A 13 -2.92 9.27 4.51
CA LYS A 13 -3.39 10.34 5.40
C LYS A 13 -2.68 11.65 5.11
N ASN A 14 -1.42 11.58 4.71
CA ASN A 14 -0.59 12.74 4.43
C ASN A 14 -0.81 13.28 2.99
N GLY A 15 -1.44 12.50 2.11
CA GLY A 15 -1.77 12.87 0.73
C GLY A 15 -0.55 12.97 -0.18
N ASP A 16 0.53 12.26 0.14
CA ASP A 16 1.82 12.37 -0.55
C ASP A 16 1.98 11.37 -1.71
N GLY A 17 0.95 10.55 -1.95
CA GLY A 17 0.93 9.54 -3.00
C GLY A 17 1.74 8.30 -2.66
N LYS A 18 2.08 8.12 -1.39
CA LYS A 18 2.79 6.97 -0.83
C LYS A 18 2.02 6.47 0.39
N LEU A 19 2.29 5.24 0.78
CA LEU A 19 1.78 4.67 2.02
C LEU A 19 2.96 4.23 2.87
N THR A 20 3.03 4.77 4.08
CA THR A 20 3.96 4.29 5.10
C THR A 20 3.46 2.99 5.71
N HIS A 21 4.33 2.29 6.45
CA HIS A 21 3.94 1.05 7.13
C HIS A 21 2.77 1.26 8.09
N GLU A 22 2.73 2.41 8.79
CA GLU A 22 1.65 2.74 9.72
C GLU A 22 0.33 3.01 8.98
N GLU A 23 0.36 3.80 7.91
CA GLU A 23 -0.83 4.08 7.11
C GLU A 23 -1.36 2.84 6.39
N ALA A 24 -0.47 2.01 5.85
CA ALA A 24 -0.82 0.72 5.28
C ALA A 24 -1.46 -0.19 6.34
N LYS A 25 -0.97 -0.18 7.58
CA LYS A 25 -1.55 -0.97 8.67
C LYS A 25 -2.95 -0.52 9.06
N ASP A 26 -3.22 0.78 9.01
CA ASP A 26 -4.52 1.38 9.36
C ASP A 26 -5.57 1.13 8.25
N GLY A 27 -5.21 1.31 6.98
CA GLY A 27 -6.17 1.23 5.88
C GLY A 27 -6.11 -0.04 5.02
N MET A 28 -4.99 -0.76 5.03
CA MET A 28 -4.71 -1.87 4.11
C MET A 28 -3.90 -3.00 4.76
N PRO A 29 -4.48 -3.81 5.66
CA PRO A 29 -3.74 -4.83 6.42
C PRO A 29 -2.99 -5.85 5.56
N ARG A 30 -3.51 -6.19 4.36
CA ARG A 30 -2.78 -7.06 3.41
C ARG A 30 -1.51 -6.40 2.85
N VAL A 31 -1.55 -5.09 2.63
CA VAL A 31 -0.38 -4.32 2.19
C VAL A 31 0.60 -4.21 3.33
N ALA A 32 0.14 -3.98 4.56
CA ALA A 32 1.00 -3.93 5.74
C ALA A 32 1.77 -5.25 5.95
N ASP A 33 1.09 -6.39 5.78
CA ASP A 33 1.72 -7.71 5.89
C ASP A 33 2.79 -7.92 4.79
N ALA A 34 2.47 -7.52 3.56
CA ALA A 34 3.41 -7.55 2.44
C ALA A 34 4.38 -6.35 2.42
N PHE A 35 4.28 -5.41 3.35
CA PHE A 35 4.99 -4.13 3.28
C PHE A 35 6.49 -4.35 3.31
N ASN A 36 6.96 -5.23 4.19
CA ASN A 36 8.37 -5.60 4.27
C ASN A 36 8.90 -6.22 2.97
N HIS A 37 8.02 -6.88 2.19
CA HIS A 37 8.38 -7.44 0.90
C HIS A 37 8.36 -6.39 -0.21
N LEU A 38 7.41 -5.45 -0.14
CA LEU A 38 7.28 -4.34 -1.08
C LEU A 38 8.41 -3.32 -0.91
N ASP A 39 8.72 -2.96 0.32
CA ASP A 39 9.79 -2.05 0.71
C ASP A 39 11.14 -2.77 0.80
N ALA A 40 11.52 -3.47 -0.28
CA ALA A 40 12.80 -4.16 -0.39
C ALA A 40 14.00 -3.20 -0.24
N GLU A 41 13.80 -1.94 -0.61
CA GLU A 41 14.81 -0.87 -0.48
C GLU A 41 14.83 -0.21 0.91
N LYS A 42 13.93 -0.61 1.83
CA LYS A 42 13.82 -0.04 3.18
C LYS A 42 13.68 1.49 3.18
N LYS A 43 12.91 2.01 2.24
CA LYS A 43 12.58 3.44 2.12
C LYS A 43 11.62 3.90 3.22
N GLY A 44 10.90 2.97 3.86
CA GLY A 44 9.90 3.26 4.88
C GLY A 44 8.53 3.63 4.32
N TYR A 45 8.34 3.50 3.00
CA TYR A 45 7.07 3.73 2.31
C TYR A 45 6.96 2.86 1.06
N VAL A 46 5.73 2.61 0.63
CA VAL A 46 5.40 1.92 -0.62
C VAL A 46 4.50 2.79 -1.49
N THR A 47 4.63 2.67 -2.81
CA THR A 47 3.82 3.44 -3.76
C THR A 47 2.57 2.66 -4.18
N LEU A 48 1.63 3.37 -4.81
CA LEU A 48 0.45 2.74 -5.43
C LEU A 48 0.82 1.58 -6.37
N GLU A 49 1.92 1.69 -7.12
CA GLU A 49 2.38 0.63 -8.04
C GLU A 49 2.83 -0.64 -7.30
N GLN A 50 3.60 -0.47 -6.23
CA GLN A 50 4.01 -1.58 -5.36
C GLN A 50 2.78 -2.26 -4.73
N ILE A 51 1.82 -1.46 -4.26
CA ILE A 51 0.58 -1.96 -3.69
C ILE A 51 -0.27 -2.70 -4.72
N LYS A 52 -0.37 -2.17 -5.95
CA LYS A 52 -1.04 -2.83 -7.07
C LYS A 52 -0.48 -4.23 -7.30
N ALA A 53 0.84 -4.39 -7.23
CA ALA A 53 1.49 -5.68 -7.43
C ALA A 53 1.01 -6.73 -6.40
N VAL A 54 0.84 -6.37 -5.13
CA VAL A 54 0.37 -7.30 -4.08
C VAL A 54 -1.13 -7.56 -4.16
N VAL A 55 -1.93 -6.52 -4.41
CA VAL A 55 -3.39 -6.67 -4.45
C VAL A 55 -3.83 -7.51 -5.65
N ILE A 56 -3.17 -7.36 -6.80
CA ILE A 56 -3.43 -8.20 -7.98
C ILE A 56 -2.99 -9.65 -7.73
N LYS A 57 -1.87 -9.86 -7.04
CA LYS A 57 -1.33 -11.22 -6.77
C LYS A 57 -2.18 -12.05 -5.80
N SER A 58 -3.06 -11.41 -5.01
CA SER A 58 -3.91 -12.08 -4.02
C SER A 58 -5.37 -12.30 -4.49
N GLY A 59 -5.69 -11.97 -5.75
CA GLY A 59 -7.05 -11.97 -6.30
C GLY A 59 -7.22 -12.84 -7.55
N GLY A 60 -6.37 -13.84 -7.76
CA GLY A 60 -6.48 -14.84 -8.82
C GLY A 60 -6.69 -16.24 -8.25
#